data_AF-A0AAU8AQ76-F1
#
_entry.id   AF-A0AAU8AQ76-F1
#
_cell.length_a   1.000
_cell.length_b   1.000
_cell.length_c   1.000
_cell.angle_alpha   90.00
_cell.angle_beta   90.00
_cell.angle_gamma   90.00
#
_symmetry.space_group_name_H-M   'P 1'
#
loop_
_entity.id
_entity.type
_entity.pdbx_description
1 polymer ?
#
loop_
_entity_poly.entity_id
_entity_poly.type
_entity_poly.pdbx_seq_one_letter_code
_entity_poly.pdbx_strand_id
1 'polypeptide(L)'
;MTHADFEARVRRIDPQFARYGASDAGTAARTSKRPLVSGILGFAWAGVVIAIARNQQVIETSLLQGNLPREYHVYVFGTLAALLAVSGVMAMMHLLRVVSRRGSARGNSAGILAGISAAVMLSMVPAETFEAGLGLLDANSRNLIASASNSVRTTGGLDISGTTFVSSLGN
;
A
#
# COMPACT_ATOMS: atom_id res chain seq x y z
N MET A 1 12.70 12.85 51.10
CA MET A 1 12.35 12.22 49.82
C MET A 1 13.63 11.67 49.21
N THR A 2 13.68 10.39 48.85
CA THR A 2 14.86 9.78 48.22
C THR A 2 14.72 9.81 46.70
N HIS A 3 15.83 9.76 45.99
CA HIS A 3 15.85 9.75 44.52
C HIS A 3 15.01 8.59 43.94
N ALA A 4 15.02 7.44 44.61
CA ALA A 4 14.23 6.26 44.25
C ALA A 4 12.71 6.52 44.31
N ASP A 5 12.26 7.35 45.25
CA ASP A 5 10.84 7.66 45.45
C ASP A 5 10.32 8.64 44.37
N PHE A 6 11.20 9.54 43.89
CA PHE A 6 10.93 10.41 42.75
C PHE A 6 10.85 9.60 41.44
N GLU A 7 11.80 8.70 41.20
CA GLU A 7 11.84 7.87 39.99
C GLU A 7 10.64 6.92 39.90
N ALA A 8 10.22 6.33 41.02
CA ALA A 8 9.01 5.50 41.09
C ALA A 8 7.75 6.30 40.73
N ARG A 9 7.67 7.57 41.14
CA ARG A 9 6.53 8.46 40.87
C ARG A 9 6.52 8.92 39.41
N VAL A 10 7.68 9.29 38.86
CA VAL A 10 7.84 9.63 37.44
C VAL A 10 7.47 8.45 36.55
N ARG A 11 7.91 7.22 36.88
CA ARG A 11 7.56 6.02 36.13
C ARG A 11 6.06 5.70 36.13
N ARG A 12 5.32 6.12 37.16
CA ARG A 12 3.86 5.93 37.26
C ARG A 12 3.07 6.95 36.45
N ILE A 13 3.54 8.20 36.43
CA ILE A 13 2.88 9.32 35.76
C ILE A 13 3.24 9.35 34.27
N ASP A 14 4.52 9.15 33.95
CA ASP A 14 5.05 9.13 32.60
C ASP A 14 6.09 8.01 32.43
N PRO A 15 5.64 6.76 32.17
CA PRO A 15 6.52 5.63 31.94
C PRO A 15 7.39 5.79 30.68
N GLN A 16 7.06 6.70 29.77
CA GLN A 16 7.86 6.96 28.57
C GLN A 16 9.03 7.89 28.89
N PHE A 17 8.78 8.97 29.64
CA PHE A 17 9.83 9.86 30.14
C PHE A 17 10.81 9.13 31.05
N ALA A 18 10.32 8.24 31.92
CA ALA A 18 11.17 7.43 32.80
C ALA A 18 12.12 6.48 32.05
N ARG A 19 11.76 6.08 30.82
CA ARG A 19 12.54 5.10 30.04
C ARG A 19 13.49 5.76 29.03
N TYR A 20 13.13 6.92 28.49
CA TYR A 20 13.88 7.56 27.41
C TYR A 20 14.45 8.94 27.78
N GLY A 21 14.13 9.47 28.96
CA GLY A 21 14.58 10.78 29.40
C GLY A 21 13.95 11.94 28.60
N ALA A 22 14.22 13.18 29.05
CA ALA A 22 13.66 14.39 28.46
C ALA A 22 14.05 14.62 27.00
N SER A 23 15.24 14.14 26.59
CA SER A 23 15.77 14.32 25.24
C SER A 23 15.08 13.45 24.19
N ASP A 24 14.59 12.25 24.57
CA ASP A 24 13.96 11.31 23.64
C ASP A 24 12.45 11.11 23.84
N ALA A 25 11.86 11.70 24.90
CA ALA A 25 10.43 11.65 25.14
C ALA A 25 9.60 12.28 24.00
N GLY A 26 10.17 13.22 23.22
CA GLY A 26 9.52 13.80 22.05
C GLY A 26 9.72 13.01 20.75
N THR A 27 10.91 12.43 20.54
CA THR A 27 11.35 11.75 19.32
C THR A 27 10.94 10.28 19.27
N ALA A 28 10.97 9.56 20.40
CA ALA A 28 10.51 8.17 20.48
C ALA A 28 8.96 8.05 20.49
N ALA A 29 8.24 9.13 20.80
CA ALA A 29 6.80 9.11 21.05
C ALA A 29 5.88 9.30 19.84
N ARG A 30 6.38 9.53 18.60
CA ARG A 30 5.48 9.69 17.44
C ARG A 30 5.99 9.03 16.16
N THR A 31 6.24 7.71 16.19
CA THR A 31 5.88 6.94 14.98
C THR A 31 4.37 7.08 14.83
N SER A 32 3.95 8.05 14.00
CA SER A 32 2.55 8.29 13.66
C SER A 32 1.95 6.95 13.21
N LYS A 33 0.92 6.49 13.93
CA LYS A 33 0.16 5.29 13.56
C LYS A 33 -0.54 5.61 12.25
N ARG A 34 -0.01 5.13 11.13
CA ARG A 34 -0.60 5.30 9.79
C ARG A 34 -0.90 3.93 9.17
N PRO A 35 -1.76 3.11 9.81
CA PRO A 35 -2.03 1.75 9.37
C PRO A 35 -2.59 1.70 7.95
N LEU A 36 -3.46 2.66 7.57
CA LEU A 36 -4.01 2.76 6.23
C LEU A 36 -2.94 2.99 5.16
N VAL A 37 -2.12 4.03 5.33
CA VAL A 37 -1.03 4.34 4.38
C VAL A 37 -0.06 3.17 4.28
N SER A 38 0.27 2.55 5.42
CA SER A 38 1.15 1.39 5.45
C SER A 38 0.54 0.17 4.74
N GLY A 39 -0.78 -0.01 4.81
CA GLY A 39 -1.47 -1.07 4.08
C GLY A 39 -1.56 -0.81 2.59
N ILE A 40 -1.83 0.43 2.17
CA ILE A 40 -1.78 0.80 0.75
C ILE A 40 -0.39 0.54 0.17
N LEU A 41 0.67 0.90 0.92
CA LEU A 41 2.04 0.65 0.50
C LEU A 41 2.35 -0.85 0.40
N GLY A 42 1.93 -1.64 1.40
CA GLY A 42 2.08 -3.10 1.39
C GLY A 42 1.35 -3.76 0.23
N PHE A 43 0.12 -3.30 -0.06
CA PHE A 43 -0.67 -3.75 -1.20
C PHE A 43 0.00 -3.44 -2.53
N ALA A 44 0.39 -2.18 -2.76
CA ALA A 44 1.03 -1.75 -3.99
C ALA A 44 2.35 -2.50 -4.23
N TRP A 45 3.18 -2.63 -3.19
CA TRP A 45 4.44 -3.37 -3.28
C TRP A 45 4.22 -4.85 -3.60
N ALA A 46 3.34 -5.53 -2.87
CA ALA A 46 3.02 -6.93 -3.15
C ALA A 46 2.43 -7.11 -4.55
N GLY A 47 1.59 -6.18 -5.02
CA GLY A 47 1.05 -6.18 -6.36
C GLY A 47 2.16 -6.19 -7.43
N VAL A 48 3.18 -5.33 -7.29
CA VAL A 48 4.34 -5.30 -8.19
C VAL A 48 5.11 -6.62 -8.15
N VAL A 49 5.43 -7.13 -6.95
CA VAL A 49 6.19 -8.36 -6.75
C VAL A 49 5.45 -9.57 -7.36
N ILE A 50 4.13 -9.66 -7.13
CA ILE A 50 3.29 -10.72 -7.69
C ILE A 50 3.19 -10.59 -9.22
N ALA A 51 3.04 -9.37 -9.74
CA ALA A 51 3.01 -9.15 -11.19
C ALA A 51 4.31 -9.61 -11.86
N ILE A 52 5.46 -9.29 -11.27
CA ILE A 52 6.77 -9.77 -11.75
C ILE A 52 6.84 -11.30 -11.71
N ALA A 53 6.44 -11.91 -10.59
CA ALA A 53 6.49 -13.37 -10.41
C ALA A 53 5.61 -14.12 -11.41
N ARG A 54 4.41 -13.59 -11.70
CA ARG A 54 3.44 -14.24 -12.61
C ARG A 54 3.76 -14.03 -14.08
N ASN A 55 4.45 -12.94 -14.44
CA ASN A 55 4.70 -12.57 -15.84
C ASN A 55 6.13 -12.88 -16.31
N GLN A 56 6.81 -13.86 -15.70
CA GLN A 56 8.19 -14.21 -16.05
C GLN A 56 8.38 -14.52 -17.54
N GLN A 57 7.44 -15.25 -18.16
CA GLN A 57 7.48 -15.58 -19.59
C GLN A 57 7.35 -14.34 -20.49
N VAL A 58 6.51 -13.38 -20.09
CA VAL A 58 6.35 -12.11 -20.81
C VAL A 58 7.62 -11.28 -20.72
N ILE A 59 8.26 -11.25 -19.54
CA ILE A 59 9.54 -10.58 -19.32
C ILE A 59 10.64 -11.21 -20.19
N GLU A 60 10.71 -12.54 -20.23
CA GLU A 60 11.65 -13.27 -21.10
C GLU A 60 11.44 -12.94 -22.58
N THR A 61 10.19 -12.99 -23.04
CA THR A 61 9.85 -12.67 -24.43
C THR A 61 10.22 -11.22 -24.77
N SER A 62 9.95 -10.29 -23.86
CA SER A 62 10.32 -8.87 -24.02
C SER A 62 11.84 -8.68 -24.09
N LEU A 63 12.61 -9.39 -23.26
CA LEU A 63 14.07 -9.34 -23.28
C LEU A 63 14.66 -9.94 -24.57
N LEU A 64 14.02 -10.98 -25.11
CA LEU A 64 14.41 -11.60 -26.39
C LEU A 64 14.09 -10.73 -27.60
N GLN A 65 13.01 -9.94 -27.53
CA GLN A 65 12.62 -8.97 -28.57
C GLN A 65 13.41 -7.65 -28.46
N GLY A 66 13.97 -7.35 -27.30
CA GLY A 66 14.76 -6.14 -27.05
C GLY A 66 16.16 -6.21 -27.65
N ASN A 67 16.83 -5.05 -27.68
CA ASN A 67 18.20 -4.93 -28.16
C ASN A 67 19.26 -5.31 -27.09
N LEU A 68 18.85 -5.96 -25.99
CA LEU A 68 19.75 -6.31 -24.89
C LEU A 68 20.44 -7.66 -25.19
N PRO A 69 21.79 -7.71 -25.21
CA PRO A 69 22.51 -8.95 -25.43
C PRO A 69 22.15 -10.03 -24.39
N ARG A 70 22.06 -11.30 -24.83
CA ARG A 70 21.64 -12.43 -24.00
C ARG A 70 22.50 -12.64 -22.75
N GLU A 71 23.77 -12.27 -22.80
CA GLU A 71 24.68 -12.31 -21.65
C GLU A 71 24.17 -11.49 -20.46
N TYR A 72 23.41 -10.41 -20.69
CA TYR A 72 22.87 -9.58 -19.62
C TYR A 72 21.53 -10.09 -19.06
N HIS A 73 20.86 -11.05 -19.72
CA HIS A 73 19.56 -11.56 -19.29
C HIS A 73 19.68 -12.27 -17.93
N VAL A 74 20.81 -12.94 -17.67
CA VAL A 74 21.11 -13.56 -16.36
C VAL A 74 21.11 -12.54 -15.23
N TYR A 75 21.66 -11.33 -15.43
CA TYR A 75 21.66 -10.30 -14.40
C TYR A 75 20.25 -9.74 -14.17
N VAL A 76 19.46 -9.59 -15.22
CA VAL A 76 18.05 -9.16 -15.12
C VAL A 76 17.25 -10.19 -14.31
N PHE A 77 17.29 -11.47 -14.67
CA PHE A 77 16.58 -12.50 -13.92
C PHE A 77 17.13 -12.69 -12.50
N GLY A 78 18.45 -12.56 -12.31
CA GLY A 78 19.07 -12.62 -11.00
C GLY A 78 18.61 -11.48 -10.07
N THR A 79 18.52 -10.26 -10.60
CA THR A 79 18.01 -9.10 -9.82
C THR A 79 16.52 -9.22 -9.52
N LEU A 80 15.71 -9.71 -10.46
CA LEU A 80 14.29 -9.99 -10.22
C LEU A 80 14.09 -11.10 -9.16
N ALA A 81 14.91 -12.15 -9.20
CA ALA A 81 14.90 -13.21 -8.19
C ALA A 81 15.33 -12.68 -6.81
N ALA A 82 16.36 -11.84 -6.76
CA ALA A 82 16.79 -11.18 -5.52
C ALA A 82 15.69 -10.28 -4.95
N LEU A 83 14.99 -9.51 -5.79
CA LEU A 83 13.85 -8.68 -5.39
C LEU A 83 12.73 -9.52 -4.74
N LEU A 84 12.41 -10.68 -5.33
CA LEU A 84 11.42 -11.62 -4.78
C LEU A 84 11.86 -12.15 -3.41
N ALA A 85 13.10 -12.61 -3.30
CA ALA A 85 13.66 -13.14 -2.05
C ALA A 85 13.66 -12.07 -0.93
N VAL A 86 14.14 -10.86 -1.23
CA VAL A 86 14.17 -9.75 -0.28
C VAL A 86 12.75 -9.36 0.15
N SER A 87 11.80 -9.34 -0.79
CA SER A 87 10.38 -9.06 -0.48
C SER A 87 9.78 -10.12 0.46
N GLY A 88 10.12 -11.40 0.25
CA GLY A 88 9.73 -12.49 1.14
C GLY A 88 10.28 -12.34 2.55
N VAL A 89 11.58 -12.03 2.68
CA VAL A 89 12.23 -11.76 3.97
C VAL A 89 11.60 -10.54 4.65
N MET A 90 11.32 -9.48 3.91
CA MET A 90 10.64 -8.29 4.42
C MET A 90 9.24 -8.61 4.98
N ALA A 91 8.44 -9.37 4.25
CA ALA A 91 7.11 -9.81 4.71
C ALA A 91 7.21 -10.63 6.00
N MET A 92 8.16 -11.57 6.05
CA MET A 92 8.44 -12.38 7.25
C MET A 92 8.85 -11.50 8.44
N MET A 93 9.72 -10.51 8.25
CA MET A 93 10.09 -9.58 9.31
C MET A 93 8.89 -8.79 9.83
N HIS A 94 7.98 -8.34 8.96
CA HIS A 94 6.76 -7.67 9.40
C HIS A 94 5.81 -8.61 10.16
N LEU A 95 5.70 -9.87 9.74
CA LEU A 95 4.96 -10.89 10.47
C LEU A 95 5.52 -11.10 11.88
N LEU A 96 6.83 -11.33 11.99
CA LEU A 96 7.52 -11.45 13.28
C LEU A 96 7.33 -10.19 14.12
N ARG A 97 7.37 -8.99 13.53
CA ARG A 97 7.16 -7.73 14.25
C ARG A 97 5.74 -7.61 14.80
N VAL A 98 4.73 -8.10 14.08
CA VAL A 98 3.34 -8.12 14.54
C VAL A 98 3.14 -9.06 15.73
N VAL A 99 3.77 -10.24 15.69
CA VAL A 99 3.67 -11.24 16.77
C VAL A 99 4.48 -10.84 18.00
N SER A 100 5.68 -10.28 17.81
CA SER A 100 6.63 -10.01 18.91
C SER A 100 6.52 -8.64 19.59
N ARG A 101 6.00 -7.60 18.90
CA ARG A 101 5.99 -6.23 19.44
C ARG A 101 4.60 -5.74 19.85
N ARG A 102 4.54 -4.87 20.87
CA ARG A 102 3.33 -4.13 21.28
C ARG A 102 3.44 -2.65 20.88
N GLY A 103 2.32 -1.98 20.59
CA GLY A 103 2.26 -0.54 20.32
C GLY A 103 2.22 -0.15 18.82
N SER A 104 2.65 1.08 18.48
CA SER A 104 2.50 1.65 17.11
C SER A 104 3.25 0.86 16.02
N ALA A 105 4.39 0.28 16.36
CA ALA A 105 5.17 -0.57 15.45
C ALA A 105 4.41 -1.83 15.00
N ARG A 106 3.50 -2.36 15.84
CA ARG A 106 2.60 -3.45 15.50
C ARG A 106 1.48 -2.98 14.57
N GLY A 107 0.94 -1.78 14.80
CA GLY A 107 -0.13 -1.21 13.97
C GLY A 107 0.27 -0.99 12.52
N ASN A 108 1.44 -0.37 12.28
CA ASN A 108 1.91 -0.14 10.90
C ASN A 108 2.33 -1.46 10.21
N SER A 109 2.93 -2.39 10.93
CA SER A 109 3.28 -3.71 10.35
C SER A 109 2.04 -4.54 10.04
N ALA A 110 1.01 -4.48 10.89
CA ALA A 110 -0.27 -5.13 10.62
C ALA A 110 -0.97 -4.52 9.40
N GLY A 111 -0.89 -3.20 9.24
CA GLY A 111 -1.35 -2.52 8.02
C GLY A 111 -0.67 -3.06 6.77
N ILE A 112 0.67 -3.10 6.75
CA ILE A 112 1.46 -3.66 5.63
C ILE A 112 1.03 -5.09 5.32
N LEU A 113 0.96 -5.98 6.33
CA LEU A 113 0.54 -7.37 6.13
C LEU A 113 -0.89 -7.48 5.60
N ALA A 114 -1.82 -6.65 6.09
CA ALA A 114 -3.18 -6.62 5.56
C ALA A 114 -3.21 -6.24 4.08
N GLY A 115 -2.41 -5.24 3.68
CA GLY A 115 -2.24 -4.86 2.29
C GLY A 115 -1.65 -5.98 1.43
N ILE A 116 -0.59 -6.63 1.90
CA ILE A 116 0.03 -7.77 1.22
C ILE A 116 -0.99 -8.90 1.04
N SER A 117 -1.72 -9.27 2.10
CA SER A 117 -2.74 -10.31 2.03
C SER A 117 -3.86 -9.95 1.04
N ALA A 118 -4.30 -8.69 1.02
CA ALA A 118 -5.29 -8.24 0.05
C ALA A 118 -4.78 -8.35 -1.40
N ALA A 119 -3.51 -8.02 -1.66
CA ALA A 119 -2.91 -8.18 -2.98
C ALA A 119 -2.82 -9.65 -3.40
N VAL A 120 -2.45 -10.54 -2.47
CA VAL A 120 -2.42 -11.99 -2.72
C VAL A 120 -3.82 -12.50 -3.06
N MET A 121 -4.82 -12.16 -2.25
CA MET A 121 -6.20 -12.55 -2.50
C MET A 121 -6.70 -12.05 -3.86
N LEU A 122 -6.42 -10.78 -4.20
CA LEU A 122 -6.79 -10.21 -5.48
C LEU A 122 -6.08 -10.92 -6.65
N SER A 123 -4.84 -11.35 -6.46
CA SER A 123 -4.10 -12.07 -7.51
C SER A 123 -4.66 -13.45 -7.86
N MET A 124 -5.47 -14.03 -6.96
CA MET A 124 -6.16 -15.31 -7.16
C MET A 124 -7.52 -15.15 -7.84
N VAL A 125 -8.01 -13.92 -7.97
CA VAL A 125 -9.29 -13.61 -8.61
C VAL A 125 -9.17 -13.81 -10.13
N PRO A 126 -10.05 -14.60 -10.78
CA PRO A 126 -10.06 -14.76 -12.23
C PRO A 126 -10.26 -13.43 -12.96
N ALA A 127 -9.60 -13.26 -14.10
CA ALA A 127 -9.69 -12.02 -14.90
C ALA A 127 -11.14 -11.66 -15.25
N GLU A 128 -11.97 -12.66 -15.57
CA GLU A 128 -13.39 -12.50 -15.90
C GLU A 128 -14.19 -11.81 -14.78
N THR A 129 -13.89 -12.14 -13.52
CA THR A 129 -14.56 -11.53 -12.37
C THR A 129 -14.10 -10.09 -12.11
N PHE A 130 -12.88 -9.75 -12.52
CA PHE A 130 -12.37 -8.38 -12.45
C PHE A 130 -13.03 -7.50 -13.52
N GLU A 131 -13.13 -7.99 -14.76
CA GLU A 131 -13.83 -7.33 -15.86
C GLU A 131 -15.32 -7.12 -15.55
N ALA A 132 -16.00 -8.14 -15.01
CA ALA A 132 -17.38 -8.03 -14.58
C ALA A 132 -17.55 -6.98 -13.45
N GLY A 133 -16.62 -6.97 -12.47
CA GLY A 133 -16.60 -5.98 -11.40
C GLY A 133 -16.38 -4.55 -11.92
N LEU A 134 -15.44 -4.36 -12.85
CA LEU A 134 -15.20 -3.08 -13.50
C LEU A 134 -16.40 -2.63 -14.33
N GLY A 135 -17.06 -3.54 -15.04
CA GLY A 135 -18.29 -3.26 -15.79
C GLY A 135 -19.43 -2.78 -14.89
N LEU A 136 -19.56 -3.38 -13.70
CA LEU A 136 -20.52 -2.92 -12.69
C LEU A 136 -20.13 -1.57 -12.09
N LEU A 137 -18.84 -1.30 -11.91
CA LEU A 137 -18.35 -0.01 -11.44
C LEU A 137 -18.59 1.09 -12.49
N ASP A 138 -18.37 0.81 -13.78
CA ASP A 138 -18.63 1.73 -14.90
C ASP A 138 -20.12 2.04 -15.01
N ALA A 139 -20.99 1.02 -14.95
CA ALA A 139 -22.43 1.22 -14.94
C ALA A 139 -22.91 2.06 -13.74
N ASN A 140 -22.40 1.80 -12.54
CA ASN A 140 -22.76 2.57 -11.35
C ASN A 140 -22.15 3.98 -11.36
N SER A 141 -20.92 4.16 -11.83
CA SER A 141 -20.29 5.48 -11.89
C SER A 141 -20.93 6.35 -12.97
N ARG A 142 -21.35 5.78 -14.11
CA ARG A 142 -22.22 6.46 -15.09
C ARG A 142 -23.56 6.86 -14.47
N ASN A 143 -24.18 5.99 -13.69
CA ASN A 143 -25.42 6.32 -12.98
C ASN A 143 -25.22 7.41 -11.91
N LEU A 144 -24.10 7.41 -11.19
CA LEU A 144 -23.75 8.44 -10.21
C LEU A 144 -23.45 9.78 -10.87
N ILE A 145 -22.77 9.80 -12.03
CA ILE A 145 -22.54 11.00 -12.83
C ILE A 145 -23.86 11.51 -13.42
N ALA A 146 -24.74 10.61 -13.90
CA ALA A 146 -26.07 10.96 -14.40
C ALA A 146 -26.98 11.49 -13.27
N SER A 147 -26.92 10.92 -12.07
CA SER A 147 -27.69 11.40 -10.92
C SER A 147 -27.12 12.74 -10.40
N ALA A 148 -25.80 12.88 -10.33
CA ALA A 148 -25.16 14.12 -9.91
C ALA A 148 -25.42 15.27 -10.91
N SER A 149 -25.39 15.00 -12.22
CA SER A 149 -25.74 15.98 -13.25
C SER A 149 -27.23 16.36 -13.21
N ASN A 150 -28.13 15.42 -12.89
CA ASN A 150 -29.55 15.71 -12.67
C ASN A 150 -29.80 16.52 -11.37
N SER A 151 -29.05 16.27 -10.29
CA SER A 151 -29.11 17.04 -9.04
C SER A 151 -28.53 18.46 -9.17
N VAL A 152 -27.50 18.64 -10.01
CA VAL A 152 -26.97 19.98 -10.34
C VAL A 152 -27.98 20.78 -11.16
N ARG A 153 -28.70 20.13 -12.07
CA ARG A 153 -29.74 20.76 -12.90
C ARG A 153 -30.96 21.26 -12.10
N THR A 154 -31.19 20.73 -10.91
CA THR A 154 -32.36 21.06 -10.06
C THR A 154 -32.07 22.06 -8.95
N THR A 155 -30.80 22.34 -8.62
CA THR A 155 -30.43 23.18 -7.45
C THR A 155 -29.86 24.56 -7.79
N GLY A 156 -29.57 24.84 -9.05
CA GLY A 156 -29.19 26.19 -9.48
C GLY A 156 -29.32 26.31 -10.98
N GLY A 157 -30.17 27.21 -11.46
CA GLY A 157 -30.42 27.49 -12.87
C GLY A 157 -29.19 28.03 -13.62
N LEU A 158 -28.13 27.22 -13.69
CA LEU A 158 -26.93 27.44 -14.48
C LEU A 158 -26.94 26.44 -15.63
N ASP A 159 -27.30 26.95 -16.80
CA ASP A 159 -27.24 26.26 -18.07
C ASP A 159 -25.77 26.06 -18.46
N ILE A 160 -25.24 24.85 -18.23
CA ILE A 160 -23.93 24.43 -18.73
C ILE A 160 -24.15 23.68 -20.05
N SER A 161 -24.72 24.36 -21.06
CA SER A 161 -24.79 23.86 -22.45
C SER A 161 -23.48 24.00 -23.22
N GLY A 162 -22.36 24.37 -22.58
CA GLY A 162 -21.16 24.84 -23.28
C GLY A 162 -19.81 24.23 -22.90
N THR A 163 -19.73 23.14 -22.14
CA THR A 163 -18.42 22.52 -21.82
C THR A 163 -18.36 21.06 -22.26
N THR A 164 -17.92 20.86 -23.49
CA THR A 164 -17.44 19.60 -24.04
C THR A 164 -16.17 19.19 -23.28
N PHE A 165 -16.29 18.26 -22.33
CA PHE A 165 -15.12 17.56 -21.80
C PHE A 165 -14.68 16.51 -22.82
N VAL A 166 -13.74 16.90 -23.69
CA VAL A 166 -13.02 15.95 -24.53
C VAL A 166 -12.05 15.18 -23.62
N SER A 167 -12.43 13.95 -23.26
CA SER A 167 -11.48 12.99 -22.71
C SER A 167 -10.56 12.54 -23.84
N SER A 168 -9.37 13.12 -23.90
CA SER A 168 -8.29 12.67 -24.77
C SER A 168 -7.72 11.37 -24.20
N LEU A 169 -8.35 10.24 -24.51
CA LEU A 169 -7.65 8.95 -24.50
C LEU A 169 -6.78 8.93 -25.76
N GLY A 170 -5.56 9.45 -25.63
CA GLY A 170 -4.55 9.43 -26.69
C GLY A 170 -3.96 8.03 -26.83
N ASN A 171 -4.08 7.49 -28.06
CA ASN A 171 -3.48 6.30 -28.68
C ASN A 171 -2.51 5.45 -27.86
#